data_AF-A0A3A6PQN3-F1
#
_entry.id   AF-A0A3A6PQN3-F1
#
_cell.length_a   1.000
_cell.length_b   1.000
_cell.length_c   1.000
_cell.angle_alpha   90.00
_cell.angle_beta   90.00
_cell.angle_gamma   90.00
#
_symmetry.space_group_name_H-M   'P 1'
#
loop_
_entity.id
_entity.type
_entity.pdbx_description
1 polymer ?
#
loop_
_entity_poly.entity_id
_entity_poly.type
_entity_poly.pdbx_seq_one_letter_code
_entity_poly.pdbx_strand_id
1 'polypeptide(L)'
;MSNDFQFLPISQVAGKFPENTWWSKFYKDFNDENLVAYYEGDLTLPFLNLDWDMPFPQQEGVIIVFINGSLTVDNLYNQETDGAIALIVTGNLSAKNIAVGGQEVYVAGDLSVEEILCGSYNHGEMIVEGNLNAKVLVQDGEYRFKADGEQSIVCAVNVWDTDAVCQELPVDIRKVLIEDVFLDSEEEEIDFSFHTLVTVLEEGRSALLDWSEALQRKKAEHLYFTSNTINEENILKLTRSILMTDEQPYFDFEEHDAYFKVQREHIGDDGEQRNPSVYIKTAQHHYFIWLDDDHSVSLLMKSGDSEWEDIDEESSKPLAEYWLMLLTCVNAAELYLPNIEVKVVQDILQHPVIQELDPYGEENDGFWDGSKYYGFRRQAYTDEDGYCFAARIDIETPDGAFYFYTLDNNSYVSRHYQPPNHHVRQDMSFLDAKRWEASERYFDRFKDFIARKISVDGSSVRKS
;
A
#
# COMPACT_ATOMS: atom_id res chain seq x y z
N MET A 1 -36.62 -26.71 15.85
CA MET A 1 -37.43 -26.21 14.73
C MET A 1 -36.40 -25.74 13.72
N SER A 2 -36.47 -26.19 12.47
CA SER A 2 -35.62 -25.61 11.41
C SER A 2 -36.10 -24.18 11.25
N ASN A 3 -35.23 -23.21 11.50
CA ASN A 3 -35.53 -21.84 11.10
C ASN A 3 -35.25 -21.79 9.61
N ASP A 4 -36.24 -21.38 8.82
CA ASP A 4 -36.10 -21.19 7.37
C ASP A 4 -36.12 -19.69 7.09
N PHE A 5 -35.52 -19.26 5.98
CA PHE A 5 -35.55 -17.85 5.57
C PHE A 5 -36.98 -17.37 5.34
N GLN A 6 -37.29 -16.18 5.86
CA GLN A 6 -38.53 -15.46 5.64
C GLN A 6 -38.26 -14.30 4.70
N PHE A 7 -38.96 -14.26 3.56
CA PHE A 7 -38.85 -13.16 2.61
C PHE A 7 -39.86 -12.08 2.96
N LEU A 8 -39.36 -10.95 3.44
CA LEU A 8 -40.18 -9.86 3.96
C LEU A 8 -39.89 -8.58 3.16
N PRO A 9 -40.90 -7.78 2.81
CA PRO A 9 -40.67 -6.43 2.30
C PRO A 9 -39.77 -5.65 3.25
N ILE A 10 -38.85 -4.84 2.71
CA ILE A 10 -37.89 -4.06 3.50
C ILE A 10 -38.57 -3.18 4.57
N SER A 11 -39.76 -2.67 4.26
CA SER A 11 -40.59 -1.88 5.15
C SER A 11 -40.99 -2.62 6.45
N GLN A 12 -41.11 -3.95 6.41
CA GLN A 12 -41.50 -4.77 7.57
C GLN A 12 -40.35 -5.02 8.53
N VAL A 13 -39.11 -4.96 8.05
CA VAL A 13 -37.89 -5.18 8.87
C VAL A 13 -37.17 -3.88 9.20
N ALA A 14 -37.62 -2.73 8.68
CA ALA A 14 -36.99 -1.43 8.88
C ALA A 14 -36.70 -1.08 10.35
N GLY A 15 -37.61 -1.43 11.28
CA GLY A 15 -37.43 -1.21 12.72
C GLY A 15 -36.42 -2.14 13.40
N LYS A 16 -35.83 -3.08 12.66
CA LYS A 16 -34.80 -4.02 13.13
C LYS A 16 -33.41 -3.69 12.60
N PHE A 17 -33.28 -2.78 11.63
CA PHE A 17 -31.97 -2.40 11.12
C PHE A 17 -31.15 -1.71 12.20
N PRO A 18 -29.89 -2.12 12.40
CA PRO A 18 -28.98 -1.41 13.29
C PRO A 18 -28.73 0.03 12.82
N GLU A 19 -28.62 0.97 13.77
CA GLU A 19 -28.58 2.43 13.49
C GLU A 19 -27.41 2.85 12.60
N ASN A 20 -26.32 2.10 12.60
CA ASN A 20 -25.11 2.41 11.84
C ASN A 20 -25.16 1.92 10.39
N THR A 21 -26.15 1.12 10.01
CA THR A 21 -26.29 0.60 8.64
C THR A 21 -26.77 1.66 7.66
N TRP A 22 -26.38 1.54 6.39
CA TRP A 22 -26.95 2.27 5.26
C TRP A 22 -28.46 2.06 5.20
N TRP A 23 -28.91 0.82 5.42
CA TRP A 23 -30.31 0.44 5.32
C TRP A 23 -31.21 1.11 6.35
N SER A 24 -30.71 1.39 7.56
CA SER A 24 -31.48 2.18 8.54
C SER A 24 -31.77 3.61 8.04
N LYS A 25 -30.89 4.17 7.21
CA LYS A 25 -30.96 5.54 6.69
C LYS A 25 -31.75 5.61 5.37
N PHE A 26 -31.54 4.64 4.48
CA PHE A 26 -31.98 4.71 3.08
C PHE A 26 -33.10 3.72 2.71
N TYR A 27 -33.60 2.86 3.61
CA TYR A 27 -34.64 1.88 3.26
C TYR A 27 -35.92 2.50 2.64
N LYS A 28 -36.20 3.78 2.90
CA LYS A 28 -37.37 4.50 2.37
C LYS A 28 -37.28 4.80 0.87
N ASP A 29 -36.10 4.67 0.29
CA ASP A 29 -35.88 4.85 -1.15
C ASP A 29 -36.31 3.60 -1.95
N PHE A 30 -36.62 2.50 -1.24
CA PHE A 30 -37.02 1.21 -1.78
C PHE A 30 -38.53 0.97 -1.60
N ASN A 31 -39.10 0.11 -2.45
CA ASN A 31 -40.52 -0.21 -2.44
C ASN A 31 -40.79 -1.61 -1.83
N ASP A 32 -42.05 -2.03 -1.75
CA ASP A 32 -42.42 -3.33 -1.18
C ASP A 32 -42.06 -4.54 -2.08
N GLU A 33 -41.60 -4.32 -3.31
CA GLU A 33 -41.03 -5.36 -4.19
C GLU A 33 -39.57 -5.66 -3.82
N ASN A 34 -38.92 -4.79 -3.04
CA ASN A 34 -37.60 -5.02 -2.49
C ASN A 34 -37.70 -5.83 -1.19
N LEU A 35 -37.17 -7.04 -1.24
CA LEU A 35 -37.29 -8.04 -0.21
C LEU A 35 -36.00 -8.20 0.60
N VAL A 36 -36.18 -8.61 1.85
CA VAL A 36 -35.15 -9.02 2.78
C VAL A 36 -35.34 -10.49 3.07
N ALA A 37 -34.30 -11.29 2.86
CA ALA A 37 -34.24 -12.66 3.32
C ALA A 37 -33.83 -12.67 4.80
N TYR A 38 -34.83 -12.73 5.67
CA TYR A 38 -34.68 -12.67 7.12
C TYR A 38 -34.53 -14.08 7.72
N TYR A 39 -33.51 -14.27 8.55
CA TYR A 39 -33.26 -15.50 9.29
C TYR A 39 -33.13 -15.20 10.78
N GLU A 40 -33.83 -15.95 11.61
CA GLU A 40 -33.78 -15.79 13.07
C GLU A 40 -32.82 -16.83 13.68
N GLY A 41 -31.90 -16.38 14.54
CA GLY A 41 -30.92 -17.23 15.21
C GLY A 41 -29.64 -17.49 14.41
N ASP A 42 -28.81 -18.39 14.93
CA ASP A 42 -27.50 -18.68 14.35
C ASP A 42 -27.61 -19.53 13.08
N LEU A 43 -26.80 -19.20 12.08
CA LEU A 43 -26.79 -19.84 10.77
C LEU A 43 -25.39 -20.34 10.42
N THR A 44 -25.31 -21.57 9.90
CA THR A 44 -24.08 -22.14 9.36
C THR A 44 -24.29 -22.53 7.91
N LEU A 45 -23.45 -22.03 7.00
CA LEU A 45 -23.50 -22.30 5.57
C LEU A 45 -22.13 -22.75 5.06
N PRO A 46 -22.04 -23.64 4.07
CA PRO A 46 -20.77 -23.93 3.41
C PRO A 46 -20.29 -22.73 2.57
N PHE A 47 -21.21 -21.99 1.98
CA PHE A 47 -20.89 -20.79 1.22
C PHE A 47 -22.10 -19.86 1.16
N LEU A 48 -21.87 -18.59 0.85
CA LEU A 48 -22.89 -17.59 0.55
C LEU A 48 -22.40 -16.71 -0.61
N ASN A 49 -23.02 -16.85 -1.78
CA ASN A 49 -22.80 -15.95 -2.90
C ASN A 49 -23.81 -14.79 -2.79
N LEU A 50 -23.33 -13.54 -2.71
CA LEU A 50 -24.11 -12.31 -2.60
C LEU A 50 -24.43 -11.65 -3.94
N ASP A 51 -24.02 -12.21 -5.09
CA ASP A 51 -24.48 -11.75 -6.39
C ASP A 51 -26.01 -11.76 -6.47
N TRP A 52 -26.56 -10.85 -7.27
CA TRP A 52 -28.00 -10.77 -7.50
C TRP A 52 -28.60 -12.13 -7.89
N ASP A 53 -29.73 -12.46 -7.28
CA ASP A 53 -30.48 -13.71 -7.47
C ASP A 53 -29.73 -15.02 -7.13
N MET A 54 -28.44 -14.99 -6.82
CA MET A 54 -27.65 -16.21 -6.54
C MET A 54 -27.97 -16.90 -5.20
N PRO A 55 -28.15 -16.20 -4.07
CA PRO A 55 -28.50 -16.87 -2.83
C PRO A 55 -29.93 -17.44 -2.86
N PHE A 56 -30.83 -16.81 -3.61
CA PHE A 56 -32.25 -17.20 -3.69
C PHE A 56 -32.80 -17.14 -5.13
N PRO A 57 -32.41 -18.06 -6.02
CA PRO A 57 -32.75 -17.99 -7.45
C PRO A 57 -34.24 -18.19 -7.75
N GLN A 58 -35.03 -18.56 -6.73
CA GLN A 58 -36.47 -18.74 -6.83
C GLN A 58 -37.25 -17.53 -6.32
N GLN A 59 -36.56 -16.53 -5.77
CA GLN A 59 -37.16 -15.37 -5.12
C GLN A 59 -36.53 -14.09 -5.67
N GLU A 60 -37.20 -13.50 -6.67
CA GLU A 60 -36.82 -12.20 -7.22
C GLU A 60 -36.96 -11.09 -6.18
N GLY A 61 -36.17 -10.03 -6.36
CA GLY A 61 -36.27 -8.79 -5.59
C GLY A 61 -35.59 -8.82 -4.21
N VAL A 62 -34.87 -9.90 -3.86
CA VAL A 62 -34.09 -9.95 -2.61
C VAL A 62 -32.86 -9.06 -2.75
N ILE A 63 -32.74 -8.08 -1.87
CA ILE A 63 -31.64 -7.11 -1.86
C ILE A 63 -30.83 -7.09 -0.56
N ILE A 64 -31.31 -7.77 0.49
CA ILE A 64 -30.61 -7.92 1.77
C ILE A 64 -30.76 -9.36 2.29
N VAL A 65 -29.67 -9.95 2.74
CA VAL A 65 -29.66 -11.10 3.66
C VAL A 65 -29.55 -10.55 5.08
N PHE A 66 -30.57 -10.75 5.91
CA PHE A 66 -30.57 -10.33 7.31
C PHE A 66 -30.56 -11.56 8.20
N ILE A 67 -29.47 -11.76 8.94
CA ILE A 67 -29.32 -12.81 9.95
C ILE A 67 -29.39 -12.16 11.33
N ASN A 68 -30.50 -12.41 12.03
CA ASN A 68 -30.69 -11.99 13.42
C ASN A 68 -30.07 -13.03 14.37
N GLY A 69 -28.74 -13.12 14.36
CA GLY A 69 -27.92 -14.09 15.07
C GLY A 69 -26.49 -14.07 14.56
N SER A 70 -25.72 -15.11 14.87
CA SER A 70 -24.35 -15.28 14.35
C SER A 70 -24.34 -16.04 13.03
N LEU A 71 -23.40 -15.72 12.14
CA LEU A 71 -23.18 -16.44 10.88
C LEU A 71 -21.82 -17.14 10.92
N THR A 72 -21.80 -18.43 10.59
CA THR A 72 -20.58 -19.17 10.25
C THR A 72 -20.66 -19.61 8.80
N VAL A 73 -19.72 -19.19 7.96
CA VAL A 73 -19.74 -19.51 6.52
C VAL A 73 -18.35 -19.84 6.02
N ASP A 74 -18.12 -20.95 5.30
CA ASP A 74 -16.74 -21.19 4.83
C ASP A 74 -16.35 -20.09 3.82
N ASN A 75 -17.10 -19.93 2.72
CA ASN A 75 -16.78 -18.90 1.71
C ASN A 75 -17.93 -17.90 1.53
N LEU A 76 -17.66 -16.61 1.78
CA LEU A 76 -18.57 -15.50 1.51
C LEU A 76 -18.03 -14.68 0.33
N TYR A 77 -18.80 -14.54 -0.76
CA TYR A 77 -18.29 -13.85 -1.93
C TYR A 77 -19.37 -13.27 -2.85
N ASN A 78 -18.96 -12.42 -3.79
CA ASN A 78 -19.73 -12.03 -4.97
C ASN A 78 -18.77 -11.68 -6.11
N GLN A 79 -19.21 -11.79 -7.36
CA GLN A 79 -18.45 -11.38 -8.55
C GLN A 79 -18.74 -9.93 -8.93
N GLU A 80 -20.00 -9.49 -8.83
CA GLU A 80 -20.43 -8.14 -9.23
C GLU A 80 -20.00 -7.09 -8.20
N THR A 81 -19.00 -6.27 -8.53
CA THR A 81 -18.43 -5.29 -7.61
C THR A 81 -19.11 -3.92 -7.63
N ASP A 82 -19.98 -3.62 -8.62
CA ASP A 82 -20.71 -2.34 -8.72
C ASP A 82 -21.95 -2.31 -7.80
N GLY A 83 -22.50 -3.47 -7.46
CA GLY A 83 -23.57 -3.62 -6.49
C GLY A 83 -24.00 -5.06 -6.32
N ALA A 84 -24.22 -5.50 -5.08
CA ALA A 84 -24.63 -6.86 -4.76
C ALA A 84 -25.64 -6.88 -3.59
N ILE A 85 -26.12 -8.06 -3.22
CA ILE A 85 -27.04 -8.25 -2.09
C ILE A 85 -26.30 -7.92 -0.79
N ALA A 86 -26.81 -6.97 -0.01
CA ALA A 86 -26.21 -6.60 1.26
C ALA A 86 -26.36 -7.72 2.31
N LEU A 87 -25.45 -7.76 3.28
CA LEU A 87 -25.47 -8.73 4.37
C LEU A 87 -25.49 -8.00 5.72
N ILE A 88 -26.45 -8.34 6.57
CA ILE A 88 -26.57 -7.82 7.94
C ILE A 88 -26.55 -9.00 8.91
N VAL A 89 -25.57 -9.02 9.82
CA VAL A 89 -25.42 -10.03 10.88
C VAL A 89 -25.45 -9.31 12.24
N THR A 90 -26.43 -9.63 13.09
CA THR A 90 -26.55 -8.97 14.41
C THR A 90 -25.70 -9.62 15.51
N GLY A 91 -25.07 -10.76 15.23
CA GLY A 91 -24.09 -11.42 16.08
C GLY A 91 -22.69 -11.42 15.46
N ASN A 92 -21.93 -12.49 15.71
CA ASN A 92 -20.58 -12.64 15.17
C ASN A 92 -20.62 -13.22 13.76
N LEU A 93 -19.63 -12.85 12.93
CA LEU A 93 -19.38 -13.47 11.62
C LEU A 93 -18.05 -14.21 11.68
N SER A 94 -18.10 -15.53 11.50
CA SER A 94 -16.91 -16.34 11.28
C SER A 94 -16.90 -16.87 9.85
N ALA A 95 -15.81 -16.65 9.14
CA ALA A 95 -15.64 -17.19 7.80
C ALA A 95 -14.27 -17.79 7.56
N LYS A 96 -14.17 -18.73 6.62
CA LYS A 96 -12.87 -19.17 6.12
C LYS A 96 -12.30 -18.12 5.17
N ASN A 97 -13.08 -17.70 4.18
CA ASN A 97 -12.73 -16.67 3.21
C ASN A 97 -13.89 -15.69 2.99
N ILE A 98 -13.54 -14.42 2.78
CA ILE A 98 -14.45 -13.37 2.35
C ILE A 98 -13.82 -12.64 1.15
N ALA A 99 -14.53 -12.56 0.03
CA ALA A 99 -14.13 -11.76 -1.14
C ALA A 99 -15.36 -11.03 -1.71
N VAL A 100 -15.52 -9.75 -1.38
CA VAL A 100 -16.76 -9.00 -1.64
C VAL A 100 -16.53 -7.62 -2.27
N GLY A 101 -17.54 -7.06 -2.94
CA GLY A 101 -17.46 -5.72 -3.53
C GLY A 101 -18.83 -5.15 -3.93
N GLY A 102 -19.05 -3.85 -3.73
CA GLY A 102 -20.27 -3.15 -4.18
C GLY A 102 -21.45 -3.07 -3.20
N GLN A 103 -21.43 -3.82 -2.10
CA GLN A 103 -22.49 -3.81 -1.08
C GLN A 103 -21.99 -3.43 0.32
N GLU A 104 -22.95 -3.13 1.20
CA GLU A 104 -22.71 -3.11 2.65
C GLU A 104 -22.68 -4.55 3.21
N VAL A 105 -21.61 -4.87 3.93
CA VAL A 105 -21.56 -6.03 4.83
C VAL A 105 -21.45 -5.52 6.27
N TYR A 106 -22.49 -5.73 7.06
CA TYR A 106 -22.57 -5.25 8.43
C TYR A 106 -22.54 -6.40 9.44
N VAL A 107 -21.68 -6.30 10.45
CA VAL A 107 -21.52 -7.25 11.55
C VAL A 107 -21.56 -6.48 12.88
N ALA A 108 -22.59 -6.71 13.71
CA ALA A 108 -22.69 -6.06 15.03
C ALA A 108 -21.74 -6.66 16.08
N GLY A 109 -21.27 -7.89 15.85
CA GLY A 109 -20.32 -8.58 16.73
C GLY A 109 -18.88 -8.56 16.18
N ASP A 110 -18.13 -9.59 16.55
CA ASP A 110 -16.76 -9.81 16.06
C ASP A 110 -16.77 -10.43 14.66
N LEU A 111 -15.80 -10.03 13.83
CA LEU A 111 -15.47 -10.65 12.55
C LEU A 111 -14.19 -11.48 12.69
N SER A 112 -14.25 -12.76 12.32
CA SER A 112 -13.10 -13.67 12.29
C SER A 112 -12.99 -14.38 10.95
N VAL A 113 -11.91 -14.11 10.21
CA VAL A 113 -11.62 -14.70 8.90
C VAL A 113 -10.36 -15.57 8.99
N GLU A 114 -10.50 -16.87 8.69
CA GLU A 114 -9.42 -17.84 8.85
C GLU A 114 -8.27 -17.65 7.84
N GLU A 115 -8.61 -17.35 6.58
CA GLU A 115 -7.67 -17.20 5.48
C GLU A 115 -7.72 -15.78 4.91
N ILE A 116 -8.53 -15.53 3.87
CA ILE A 116 -8.49 -14.28 3.10
C ILE A 116 -9.71 -13.41 3.39
N LEU A 117 -9.45 -12.14 3.71
CA LEU A 117 -10.42 -11.05 3.66
C LEU A 117 -10.05 -10.14 2.47
N CYS A 118 -10.94 -10.01 1.49
CA CYS A 118 -10.74 -9.18 0.32
C CYS A 118 -11.98 -8.31 0.06
N GLY A 119 -11.74 -7.02 -0.17
CA GLY A 119 -12.74 -6.06 -0.57
C GLY A 119 -12.32 -5.44 -1.89
N SER A 120 -13.26 -5.28 -2.82
CA SER A 120 -12.98 -4.61 -4.08
C SER A 120 -14.03 -3.57 -4.50
N TYR A 121 -13.53 -2.51 -5.13
CA TYR A 121 -14.26 -1.39 -5.71
C TYR A 121 -14.89 -0.43 -4.68
N ASN A 122 -14.93 0.86 -5.03
CA ASN A 122 -15.28 1.97 -4.13
C ASN A 122 -16.77 2.06 -3.71
N HIS A 123 -17.65 1.23 -4.28
CA HIS A 123 -19.10 1.31 -4.05
C HIS A 123 -19.60 0.60 -2.79
N GLY A 124 -18.77 -0.23 -2.15
CA GLY A 124 -19.15 -1.00 -0.97
C GLY A 124 -18.39 -0.62 0.31
N GLU A 125 -18.86 -1.12 1.44
CA GLU A 125 -18.10 -1.10 2.69
C GLU A 125 -18.45 -2.26 3.62
N MET A 126 -17.52 -2.64 4.46
CA MET A 126 -17.72 -3.59 5.55
C MET A 126 -17.61 -2.86 6.89
N ILE A 127 -18.64 -2.99 7.71
CA ILE A 127 -18.76 -2.37 9.03
C ILE A 127 -18.80 -3.48 10.09
N VAL A 128 -17.86 -3.43 11.03
CA VAL A 128 -17.75 -4.36 12.15
C VAL A 128 -17.79 -3.55 13.44
N GLU A 129 -18.80 -3.74 14.29
CA GLU A 129 -18.86 -3.04 15.59
C GLU A 129 -17.96 -3.67 16.66
N GLY A 130 -17.55 -4.93 16.47
CA GLY A 130 -16.59 -5.64 17.31
C GLY A 130 -15.16 -5.62 16.78
N ASN A 131 -14.40 -6.65 17.15
CA ASN A 131 -13.03 -6.87 16.70
C ASN A 131 -13.00 -7.49 15.31
N LEU A 132 -11.96 -7.19 14.53
CA LEU A 132 -11.73 -7.76 13.20
C LEU A 132 -10.42 -8.55 13.22
N ASN A 133 -10.52 -9.85 12.94
CA ASN A 133 -9.38 -10.74 12.84
C ASN A 133 -9.34 -11.35 11.44
N ALA A 134 -8.21 -11.26 10.75
CA ALA A 134 -7.99 -11.98 9.50
C ALA A 134 -6.53 -12.40 9.34
N LYS A 135 -6.31 -13.53 8.67
CA LYS A 135 -4.94 -13.99 8.40
C LYS A 135 -4.28 -13.19 7.28
N VAL A 136 -4.99 -13.01 6.16
CA VAL A 136 -4.55 -12.18 5.04
C VAL A 136 -5.65 -11.19 4.67
N LEU A 137 -5.30 -9.91 4.62
CA LEU A 137 -6.15 -8.85 4.09
C LEU A 137 -5.63 -8.44 2.71
N VAL A 138 -6.48 -8.55 1.68
CA VAL A 138 -6.19 -8.12 0.31
C VAL A 138 -7.01 -6.86 0.02
N GLN A 139 -6.35 -5.74 -0.20
CA GLN A 139 -7.00 -4.43 -0.36
C GLN A 139 -6.68 -3.82 -1.73
N ASP A 140 -7.68 -3.27 -2.42
CA ASP A 140 -7.47 -2.40 -3.58
C ASP A 140 -7.44 -0.90 -3.20
N GLY A 141 -7.59 -0.59 -1.92
CA GLY A 141 -7.61 0.78 -1.39
C GLY A 141 -8.95 1.50 -1.58
N GLU A 142 -9.94 0.87 -2.20
CA GLU A 142 -11.23 1.50 -2.51
C GLU A 142 -12.38 0.96 -1.66
N TYR A 143 -12.46 -0.36 -1.48
CA TYR A 143 -13.48 -0.96 -0.62
C TYR A 143 -13.17 -0.68 0.87
N ARG A 144 -14.09 -0.03 1.57
CA ARG A 144 -13.83 0.44 2.94
C ARG A 144 -14.04 -0.65 3.97
N PHE A 145 -13.06 -0.86 4.85
CA PHE A 145 -13.20 -1.68 6.04
C PHE A 145 -13.21 -0.79 7.28
N LYS A 146 -14.27 -0.87 8.07
CA LYS A 146 -14.39 -0.17 9.35
C LYS A 146 -14.60 -1.20 10.46
N ALA A 147 -13.72 -1.17 11.47
CA ALA A 147 -13.93 -1.88 12.72
C ALA A 147 -13.87 -0.90 13.89
N ASP A 148 -14.82 -0.99 14.83
CA ASP A 148 -14.82 -0.17 16.05
C ASP A 148 -13.92 -0.78 17.15
N GLY A 149 -13.67 -2.10 17.11
CA GLY A 149 -12.76 -2.82 18.01
C GLY A 149 -11.32 -2.94 17.52
N GLU A 150 -10.57 -3.89 18.11
CA GLU A 150 -9.19 -4.18 17.72
C GLU A 150 -9.13 -4.86 16.35
N GLN A 151 -8.17 -4.45 15.51
CA GLN A 151 -7.88 -5.08 14.23
C GLN A 151 -6.59 -5.90 14.35
N SER A 152 -6.68 -7.21 14.12
CA SER A 152 -5.57 -8.14 14.12
C SER A 152 -5.45 -8.79 12.74
N ILE A 153 -4.57 -8.25 11.92
CA ILE A 153 -4.28 -8.71 10.57
C ILE A 153 -2.87 -9.30 10.56
N VAL A 154 -2.72 -10.57 10.17
CA VAL A 154 -1.39 -11.19 10.20
C VAL A 154 -0.53 -10.77 8.99
N CYS A 155 -1.17 -10.51 7.86
CA CYS A 155 -0.52 -10.03 6.64
C CYS A 155 -1.50 -9.18 5.83
N ALA A 156 -1.10 -7.96 5.49
CA ALA A 156 -1.84 -7.11 4.56
C ALA A 156 -1.11 -7.09 3.20
N VAL A 157 -1.91 -7.10 2.13
CA VAL A 157 -1.45 -7.10 0.75
C VAL A 157 -2.28 -6.11 -0.04
N ASN A 158 -1.62 -5.24 -0.82
CA ASN A 158 -2.28 -4.26 -1.66
C ASN A 158 -2.26 -4.71 -3.13
N VAL A 159 -3.41 -4.63 -3.80
CA VAL A 159 -3.62 -5.09 -5.18
C VAL A 159 -3.73 -3.97 -6.21
N TRP A 160 -3.84 -2.70 -5.80
CA TRP A 160 -4.00 -1.57 -6.73
C TRP A 160 -3.14 -0.36 -6.38
N ASP A 161 -2.83 0.43 -7.41
CA ASP A 161 -1.99 1.64 -7.45
C ASP A 161 -2.76 2.92 -7.02
N THR A 162 -3.59 2.84 -5.97
CA THR A 162 -4.39 4.00 -5.48
C THR A 162 -3.68 4.75 -4.34
N ASP A 163 -3.84 6.07 -4.22
CA ASP A 163 -3.19 6.94 -3.21
C ASP A 163 -3.59 6.66 -1.73
N ALA A 164 -4.17 5.49 -1.43
CA ALA A 164 -4.56 5.11 -0.08
C ALA A 164 -3.34 4.64 0.75
N VAL A 165 -2.93 5.49 1.70
CA VAL A 165 -1.93 5.20 2.72
C VAL A 165 -2.38 3.99 3.56
N CYS A 166 -1.65 2.88 3.48
CA CYS A 166 -1.79 1.77 4.41
C CYS A 166 -0.59 1.73 5.36
N GLN A 167 -0.91 1.62 6.64
CA GLN A 167 0.03 1.32 7.70
C GLN A 167 0.29 -0.18 7.69
N GLU A 168 1.58 -0.55 7.79
CA GLU A 168 2.16 -1.90 7.78
C GLU A 168 2.62 -2.42 6.41
N LEU A 169 3.87 -2.91 6.40
CA LEU A 169 4.70 -3.17 5.23
C LEU A 169 4.06 -4.22 4.29
N PRO A 170 3.94 -3.96 2.97
CA PRO A 170 3.38 -4.93 2.04
C PRO A 170 4.29 -6.14 1.83
N VAL A 171 3.72 -7.33 1.97
CA VAL A 171 4.32 -8.55 1.42
C VAL A 171 3.89 -8.64 -0.03
N ASP A 172 4.83 -8.87 -0.95
CA ASP A 172 4.55 -9.15 -2.36
C ASP A 172 3.43 -10.19 -2.49
N ILE A 173 2.33 -9.80 -3.13
CA ILE A 173 1.11 -10.60 -3.25
C ILE A 173 1.36 -11.98 -3.84
N ARG A 174 2.33 -12.12 -4.75
CA ARG A 174 2.67 -13.40 -5.39
C ARG A 174 3.36 -14.38 -4.43
N LYS A 175 3.81 -13.91 -3.27
CA LYS A 175 4.35 -14.75 -2.18
C LYS A 175 3.27 -15.23 -1.23
N VAL A 176 2.06 -14.66 -1.32
CA VAL A 176 0.94 -14.94 -0.43
C VAL A 176 -0.14 -15.72 -1.18
N LEU A 177 -0.45 -15.33 -2.42
CA LEU A 177 -1.51 -15.91 -3.23
C LEU A 177 -0.98 -16.86 -4.31
N ILE A 178 -1.79 -17.86 -4.67
CA ILE A 178 -1.48 -18.80 -5.75
C ILE A 178 -1.47 -18.11 -7.13
N GLU A 179 -0.67 -18.61 -8.06
CA GLU A 179 -0.59 -18.06 -9.43
C GLU A 179 -1.95 -17.99 -10.14
N ASP A 180 -2.89 -18.88 -9.81
CA ASP A 180 -4.22 -18.92 -10.42
C ASP A 180 -5.01 -17.61 -10.26
N VAL A 181 -4.79 -16.81 -9.20
CA VAL A 181 -5.56 -15.56 -9.01
C VAL A 181 -5.04 -14.39 -9.84
N PHE A 182 -4.00 -14.62 -10.65
CA PHE A 182 -3.44 -13.60 -11.51
C PHE A 182 -3.74 -13.90 -12.98
N LEU A 183 -4.18 -12.90 -13.73
CA LEU A 183 -4.51 -13.05 -15.14
C LEU A 183 -3.40 -12.51 -16.03
N ASP A 184 -2.96 -13.33 -16.98
CA ASP A 184 -2.11 -12.91 -18.09
C ASP A 184 -2.98 -12.18 -19.11
N SER A 185 -2.99 -10.85 -19.07
CA SER A 185 -3.71 -10.07 -20.08
C SER A 185 -2.79 -9.87 -21.29
N GLU A 186 -3.30 -10.02 -22.52
CA GLU A 186 -2.49 -9.92 -23.73
C GLU A 186 -1.91 -8.50 -23.97
N GLU A 187 -2.30 -7.50 -23.16
CA GLU A 187 -1.88 -6.09 -23.28
C GLU A 187 -1.27 -5.47 -22.00
N GLU A 188 -1.36 -6.11 -20.82
CA GLU A 188 -0.78 -5.65 -19.53
C GLU A 188 -0.18 -6.82 -18.70
N GLU A 189 0.71 -6.51 -17.76
CA GLU A 189 1.37 -7.51 -16.90
C GLU A 189 0.37 -8.43 -16.16
N ILE A 190 0.85 -9.63 -15.75
CA ILE A 190 0.11 -10.55 -14.87
C ILE A 190 -0.30 -9.80 -13.58
N ASP A 191 -1.58 -9.45 -13.47
CA ASP A 191 -2.12 -8.66 -12.36
C ASP A 191 -3.18 -9.44 -11.57
N PHE A 192 -3.37 -9.05 -10.31
CA PHE A 192 -4.34 -9.66 -9.43
C PHE A 192 -5.75 -9.47 -9.99
N SER A 193 -6.51 -10.56 -10.05
CA SER A 193 -7.90 -10.54 -10.49
C SER A 193 -8.82 -10.90 -9.34
N PHE A 194 -9.61 -9.94 -8.88
CA PHE A 194 -10.68 -10.18 -7.90
C PHE A 194 -11.63 -11.29 -8.37
N HIS A 195 -12.01 -11.27 -9.65
CA HIS A 195 -12.88 -12.27 -10.24
C HIS A 195 -12.31 -13.69 -10.14
N THR A 196 -11.01 -13.82 -10.39
CA THR A 196 -10.33 -15.12 -10.34
C THR A 196 -10.11 -15.59 -8.92
N LEU A 197 -9.86 -14.69 -7.96
CA LEU A 197 -9.91 -15.00 -6.53
C LEU A 197 -11.28 -15.58 -6.16
N VAL A 198 -12.37 -14.93 -6.55
CA VAL A 198 -13.73 -15.42 -6.27
C VAL A 198 -13.97 -16.80 -6.89
N THR A 199 -13.52 -17.04 -8.13
CA THR A 199 -13.61 -18.38 -8.77
C THR A 199 -12.86 -19.45 -7.98
N VAL A 200 -11.64 -19.17 -7.50
CA VAL A 200 -10.87 -20.10 -6.67
C VAL A 200 -11.62 -20.44 -5.37
N LEU A 201 -12.24 -19.45 -4.73
CA LEU A 201 -13.03 -19.63 -3.52
C LEU A 201 -14.32 -20.42 -3.78
N GLU A 202 -15.01 -20.16 -4.90
CA GLU A 202 -16.20 -20.90 -5.33
C GLU A 202 -15.89 -22.40 -5.57
N GLU A 203 -14.71 -22.71 -6.09
CA GLU A 203 -14.21 -24.08 -6.24
C GLU A 203 -13.84 -24.75 -4.90
N GLY A 204 -13.91 -24.01 -3.78
CA GLY A 204 -13.52 -24.47 -2.45
C GLY A 204 -12.02 -24.64 -2.26
N ARG A 205 -11.20 -24.07 -3.15
CA ARG A 205 -9.74 -24.07 -3.07
C ARG A 205 -9.27 -22.92 -2.19
N SER A 206 -8.14 -23.10 -1.50
CA SER A 206 -7.47 -21.98 -0.85
C SER A 206 -6.72 -21.18 -1.90
N ALA A 207 -6.87 -19.86 -1.87
CA ALA A 207 -6.06 -18.97 -2.69
C ALA A 207 -4.71 -18.63 -2.04
N LEU A 208 -4.42 -19.13 -0.82
CA LEU A 208 -3.14 -18.94 -0.16
C LEU A 208 -2.11 -19.99 -0.59
N LEU A 209 -0.86 -19.56 -0.78
CA LEU A 209 0.29 -20.46 -0.85
C LEU A 209 0.54 -21.13 0.51
N ASP A 210 1.20 -22.30 0.51
CA ASP A 210 1.59 -22.99 1.74
C ASP A 210 2.53 -22.09 2.56
N TRP A 211 1.92 -21.49 3.58
CA TRP A 211 2.43 -20.42 4.43
C TRP A 211 3.75 -20.76 5.14
N SER A 212 4.10 -22.05 5.23
CA SER A 212 5.28 -22.55 5.92
C SER A 212 6.61 -22.23 5.22
N GLU A 213 6.65 -22.13 3.89
CA GLU A 213 7.87 -21.75 3.15
C GLU A 213 8.02 -20.22 2.98
N ALA A 214 6.91 -19.48 2.86
CA ALA A 214 6.92 -18.03 2.67
C ALA A 214 7.42 -17.27 3.92
N LEU A 215 6.97 -17.68 5.11
CA LEU A 215 7.46 -17.13 6.40
C LEU A 215 8.86 -17.61 6.77
N GLN A 216 9.27 -18.83 6.35
CA GLN A 216 10.64 -19.29 6.59
C GLN A 216 11.68 -18.46 5.82
N ARG A 217 11.27 -17.76 4.76
CA ARG A 217 12.16 -16.90 3.96
C ARG A 217 12.28 -15.45 4.40
N LYS A 218 11.44 -14.94 5.32
CA LYS A 218 11.66 -13.60 5.88
C LYS A 218 11.49 -13.60 7.39
N LYS A 219 12.63 -13.48 8.07
CA LYS A 219 12.71 -12.89 9.41
C LYS A 219 11.92 -11.58 9.33
N ALA A 220 11.00 -11.31 10.27
CA ALA A 220 10.34 -10.02 10.37
C ALA A 220 11.39 -8.92 10.21
N GLU A 221 11.32 -8.17 9.11
CA GLU A 221 12.27 -7.12 8.83
C GLU A 221 12.11 -6.11 9.97
N HIS A 222 13.20 -5.87 10.70
CA HIS A 222 13.17 -4.98 11.86
C HIS A 222 12.79 -3.58 11.37
N LEU A 223 11.56 -3.15 11.64
CA LEU A 223 11.14 -1.77 11.44
C LEU A 223 12.09 -0.84 12.19
N TYR A 224 12.58 0.19 11.52
CA TYR A 224 13.52 1.14 12.10
C TYR A 224 12.87 1.95 13.25
N PHE A 225 11.62 2.35 13.04
CA PHE A 225 10.71 2.88 14.06
C PHE A 225 9.66 1.84 14.46
N THR A 226 9.60 1.50 15.74
CA THR A 226 8.61 0.58 16.33
C THR A 226 7.56 1.28 17.19
N SER A 227 7.59 2.61 17.21
CA SER A 227 6.66 3.47 17.94
C SER A 227 6.53 4.80 17.21
N ASN A 228 5.33 5.38 17.23
CA ASN A 228 5.02 6.65 16.59
C ASN A 228 5.01 7.85 17.56
N THR A 229 5.47 7.69 18.80
CA THR A 229 5.49 8.80 19.76
C THR A 229 6.53 9.85 19.36
N ILE A 230 6.20 11.13 19.56
CA ILE A 230 7.18 12.22 19.45
C ILE A 230 8.03 12.20 20.72
N ASN A 231 9.26 11.69 20.61
CA ASN A 231 10.18 11.53 21.74
C ASN A 231 11.63 11.70 21.28
N GLU A 232 12.56 11.78 22.24
CA GLU A 232 13.99 11.87 21.98
C GLU A 232 14.49 10.73 21.07
N GLU A 233 14.09 9.48 21.37
CA GLU A 233 14.57 8.31 20.64
C GLU A 233 14.27 8.41 19.14
N ASN A 234 13.05 8.77 18.78
CA ASN A 234 12.61 8.87 17.40
C ASN A 234 13.26 10.07 16.68
N ILE A 235 13.42 11.21 17.36
CA ILE A 235 14.14 12.36 16.78
C ILE A 235 15.61 12.00 16.52
N LEU A 236 16.28 11.34 17.46
CA LEU A 236 17.66 10.90 17.29
C LEU A 236 17.80 9.83 16.20
N LYS A 237 16.83 8.91 16.08
CA LYS A 237 16.79 7.94 14.98
C LYS A 237 16.61 8.62 13.62
N LEU A 238 15.68 9.57 13.49
CA LEU A 238 15.51 10.35 12.26
C LEU A 238 16.83 11.00 11.81
N THR A 239 17.57 11.61 12.74
CA THR A 239 18.88 12.24 12.45
C THR A 239 20.04 11.27 12.16
N ARG A 240 19.81 9.96 12.28
CA ARG A 240 20.78 8.89 11.99
C ARG A 240 20.31 7.94 10.90
N SER A 241 19.18 8.27 10.27
CA SER A 241 18.61 7.44 9.21
C SER A 241 19.46 7.46 7.95
N ILE A 242 19.23 6.51 7.05
CA ILE A 242 19.89 6.39 5.76
C ILE A 242 19.76 7.65 4.89
N LEU A 243 18.70 8.45 5.08
CA LEU A 243 18.50 9.71 4.37
C LEU A 243 19.45 10.83 4.84
N MET A 244 20.00 10.71 6.06
CA MET A 244 20.95 11.68 6.60
C MET A 244 22.36 11.41 6.07
N THR A 245 22.75 12.14 5.02
CA THR A 245 24.07 11.98 4.38
C THR A 245 25.19 12.67 5.17
N ASP A 246 26.45 12.39 4.81
CA ASP A 246 27.60 13.08 5.39
C ASP A 246 27.80 14.50 4.81
N GLU A 247 27.23 14.78 3.64
CA GLU A 247 27.43 16.04 2.92
C GLU A 247 26.61 17.19 3.49
N GLN A 248 25.38 16.91 3.94
CA GLN A 248 24.49 17.91 4.52
C GLN A 248 24.06 17.53 5.94
N PRO A 249 23.87 18.49 6.84
CA PRO A 249 23.38 18.22 8.19
C PRO A 249 21.85 18.09 8.27
N TYR A 250 21.16 17.96 7.14
CA TYR A 250 19.72 17.77 7.08
C TYR A 250 19.33 16.97 5.84
N PHE A 251 18.10 16.47 5.86
CA PHE A 251 17.37 16.05 4.66
C PHE A 251 15.97 16.66 4.69
N ASP A 252 15.37 16.85 3.52
CA ASP A 252 14.04 17.45 3.39
C ASP A 252 13.30 16.94 2.17
N PHE A 253 11.97 16.96 2.25
CA PHE A 253 11.09 16.47 1.19
C PHE A 253 9.66 16.92 1.31
N GLU A 254 8.87 16.71 0.26
CA GLU A 254 7.43 16.96 0.23
C GLU A 254 6.68 15.64 0.06
N GLU A 255 5.62 15.44 0.85
CA GLU A 255 4.73 14.28 0.79
C GLU A 255 3.30 14.73 1.17
N HIS A 256 2.30 14.43 0.33
CA HIS A 256 0.89 14.78 0.54
C HIS A 256 0.66 16.24 1.01
N ASP A 257 1.20 17.22 0.26
CA ASP A 257 1.11 18.66 0.56
C ASP A 257 1.76 19.10 1.90
N ALA A 258 2.62 18.25 2.48
CA ALA A 258 3.44 18.57 3.63
C ALA A 258 4.93 18.52 3.28
N TYR A 259 5.65 19.58 3.61
CA TYR A 259 7.10 19.65 3.53
C TYR A 259 7.71 19.26 4.89
N PHE A 260 8.61 18.30 4.87
CA PHE A 260 9.38 17.81 6.01
C PHE A 260 10.82 18.25 5.88
N LYS A 261 11.43 18.66 6.99
CA LYS A 261 12.87 18.87 7.09
C LYS A 261 13.36 18.33 8.41
N VAL A 262 14.30 17.39 8.37
CA VAL A 262 14.94 16.81 9.55
C VAL A 262 16.39 17.24 9.56
N GLN A 263 16.84 17.74 10.71
CA GLN A 263 18.16 18.30 10.87
C GLN A 263 18.88 17.63 12.04
N ARG A 264 20.12 17.19 11.81
CA ARG A 264 21.02 16.71 12.86
C ARG A 264 21.74 17.86 13.53
N GLU A 265 22.31 17.56 14.69
CA GLU A 265 23.17 18.50 15.40
C GLU A 265 24.33 18.94 14.50
N HIS A 266 24.50 20.25 14.35
CA HIS A 266 25.61 20.84 13.62
C HIS A 266 25.86 22.30 14.02
N ILE A 267 26.99 22.85 13.61
CA ILE A 267 27.31 24.27 13.75
C ILE A 267 26.91 24.94 12.42
N GLY A 268 26.00 25.91 12.47
CA GLY A 268 25.55 26.65 11.30
C GLY A 268 26.64 27.57 10.74
N ASP A 269 26.40 28.12 9.55
CA ASP A 269 27.31 29.08 8.90
C ASP A 269 27.49 30.38 9.71
N ASP A 270 26.53 30.68 10.59
CA ASP A 270 26.54 31.77 11.57
C ASP A 270 27.39 31.45 12.82
N GLY A 271 27.87 30.21 12.96
CA GLY A 271 28.61 29.73 14.12
C GLY A 271 27.73 29.31 15.29
N GLU A 272 26.39 29.34 15.15
CA GLU A 272 25.47 28.90 16.19
C GLU A 272 25.29 27.38 16.16
N GLN A 273 25.22 26.78 17.36
CA GLN A 273 24.90 25.37 17.51
C GLN A 273 23.41 25.17 17.22
N ARG A 274 23.11 24.23 16.33
CA ARG A 274 21.76 23.84 15.98
C ARG A 274 21.47 22.47 16.56
N ASN A 275 20.42 22.36 17.36
CA ASN A 275 20.00 21.10 17.95
C ASN A 275 19.27 20.21 16.92
N PRO A 276 19.19 18.88 17.18
CA PRO A 276 18.33 17.99 16.43
C PRO A 276 16.90 18.52 16.36
N SER A 277 16.37 18.65 15.15
CA SER A 277 15.04 19.23 14.94
C SER A 277 14.33 18.66 13.73
N VAL A 278 13.00 18.71 13.80
CA VAL A 278 12.08 18.35 12.74
C VAL A 278 11.17 19.54 12.49
N TYR A 279 11.12 19.96 11.24
CA TYR A 279 10.24 21.00 10.77
C TYR A 279 9.24 20.39 9.79
N ILE A 280 7.96 20.69 10.00
CA ILE A 280 6.87 20.22 9.15
C ILE A 280 6.07 21.44 8.72
N LYS A 281 5.87 21.62 7.41
CA LYS A 281 5.08 22.72 6.86
C LYS A 281 3.96 22.14 6.01
N THR A 282 2.73 22.46 6.34
CA THR A 282 1.52 22.07 5.61
C THR A 282 0.89 23.32 4.97
N ALA A 283 -0.21 23.13 4.24
CA ALA A 283 -0.98 24.26 3.70
C ALA A 283 -1.52 25.20 4.79
N GLN A 284 -1.73 24.71 6.01
CA GLN A 284 -2.39 25.45 7.09
C GLN A 284 -1.42 25.84 8.22
N HIS A 285 -0.47 24.97 8.54
CA HIS A 285 0.35 25.07 9.75
C HIS A 285 1.81 24.80 9.47
N HIS A 286 2.66 25.38 10.31
CA HIS A 286 4.05 25.01 10.43
C HIS A 286 4.28 24.48 11.84
N TYR A 287 4.99 23.37 11.95
CA TYR A 287 5.37 22.73 13.20
C TYR A 287 6.88 22.72 13.30
N PHE A 288 7.38 23.00 14.49
CA PHE A 288 8.80 22.92 14.80
C PHE A 288 8.99 22.11 16.07
N ILE A 289 9.70 20.99 15.93
CA ILE A 289 9.99 20.03 16.99
C ILE A 289 11.50 20.02 17.18
N TRP A 290 12.00 20.17 18.39
CA TRP A 290 13.43 20.08 18.63
C TRP A 290 13.75 19.42 19.97
N LEU A 291 14.98 18.92 20.06
CA LEU A 291 15.54 18.36 21.27
C LEU A 291 16.31 19.45 22.01
N ASP A 292 15.95 19.71 23.26
CA ASP A 292 16.68 20.63 24.14
C ASP A 292 17.93 19.98 24.72
N ASP A 293 18.84 20.79 25.26
CA ASP A 293 20.10 20.33 25.86
C ASP A 293 19.90 19.39 27.06
N ASP A 294 18.71 19.43 27.69
CA ASP A 294 18.31 18.54 28.79
C ASP A 294 17.59 17.27 28.30
N HIS A 295 17.59 17.02 26.99
CA HIS A 295 16.92 15.92 26.30
C HIS A 295 15.38 15.97 26.36
N SER A 296 14.79 17.07 26.81
CA SER A 296 13.35 17.28 26.65
C SER A 296 13.00 17.62 25.21
N VAL A 297 11.77 17.29 24.82
CA VAL A 297 11.25 17.60 23.48
C VAL A 297 10.35 18.82 23.57
N SER A 298 10.71 19.86 22.83
CA SER A 298 9.93 21.07 22.71
C SER A 298 9.27 21.16 21.33
N LEU A 299 8.10 21.79 21.30
CA LEU A 299 7.19 21.76 20.17
C LEU A 299 6.48 23.11 20.04
N LEU A 300 6.54 23.71 18.86
CA LEU A 300 5.84 24.94 18.52
C LEU A 300 5.06 24.79 17.22
N MET A 301 3.98 25.57 17.10
CA MET A 301 3.17 25.69 15.90
C MET A 301 2.97 27.16 15.51
N LYS A 302 2.80 27.41 14.22
CA LYS A 302 2.24 28.68 13.71
C LYS A 302 1.29 28.44 12.54
N SER A 303 0.33 29.33 12.34
CA SER A 303 -0.61 29.32 11.22
C SER A 303 -0.27 30.46 10.25
N GLY A 304 0.27 30.13 9.08
CA GLY A 304 0.75 31.11 8.10
C GLY A 304 1.88 32.00 8.65
N ASP A 305 1.64 33.32 8.67
CA ASP A 305 2.59 34.34 9.14
C ASP A 305 2.37 34.74 10.61
N SER A 306 1.64 33.94 11.39
CA SER A 306 1.45 34.18 12.83
C SER A 306 2.76 33.98 13.62
N GLU A 307 2.73 34.42 14.89
CA GLU A 307 3.78 34.07 15.85
C GLU A 307 3.75 32.57 16.16
N TRP A 308 4.87 32.06 16.68
CA TRP A 308 4.98 30.68 17.17
C TRP A 308 4.33 30.55 18.54
N GLU A 309 3.51 29.53 18.71
CA GLU A 309 2.71 29.27 19.91
C GLU A 309 2.85 27.81 20.35
N ASP A 310 2.61 27.56 21.64
CA ASP A 310 2.54 26.20 22.19
C ASP A 310 1.33 25.45 21.61
N ILE A 311 1.48 24.15 21.40
CA ILE A 311 0.42 23.30 20.84
C ILE A 311 -0.55 22.85 21.94
N ASP A 312 -1.86 23.03 21.70
CA ASP A 312 -2.93 22.47 22.53
C ASP A 312 -3.39 21.08 22.05
N GLU A 313 -4.20 20.38 22.86
CA GLU A 313 -4.66 19.02 22.55
C GLU A 313 -5.43 18.94 21.21
N GLU A 314 -6.18 19.97 20.82
CA GLU A 314 -6.97 19.97 19.61
C GLU A 314 -6.09 20.15 18.35
N SER A 315 -5.07 21.00 18.43
CA SER A 315 -4.09 21.25 17.37
C SER A 315 -3.00 20.18 17.25
N SER A 316 -2.91 19.27 18.23
CA SER A 316 -1.98 18.14 18.22
C SER A 316 -2.40 17.00 17.28
N LYS A 317 -3.70 16.89 16.95
CA LYS A 317 -4.22 15.79 16.13
C LYS A 317 -3.67 15.79 14.70
N PRO A 318 -3.69 16.91 13.94
CA PRO A 318 -3.10 16.94 12.61
C PRO A 318 -1.59 16.65 12.64
N LEU A 319 -0.88 17.17 13.66
CA LEU A 319 0.55 16.90 13.82
C LEU A 319 0.85 15.42 13.96
N ALA A 320 0.04 14.66 14.71
CA ALA A 320 0.25 13.23 14.88
C ALA A 320 0.19 12.46 13.55
N GLU A 321 -0.70 12.86 12.63
CA GLU A 321 -0.82 12.29 11.28
C GLU A 321 0.46 12.56 10.46
N TYR A 322 0.91 13.82 10.40
CA TYR A 322 2.12 14.18 9.65
C TYR A 322 3.39 13.58 10.26
N TRP A 323 3.46 13.49 11.59
CA TRP A 323 4.57 12.82 12.27
C TRP A 323 4.64 11.33 11.91
N LEU A 324 3.49 10.64 11.93
CA LEU A 324 3.40 9.25 11.51
C LEU A 324 3.80 9.07 10.04
N MET A 325 3.39 10.00 9.17
CA MET A 325 3.78 9.99 7.76
C MET A 325 5.30 10.09 7.59
N LEU A 326 5.96 11.04 8.28
CA LEU A 326 7.41 11.16 8.28
C LEU A 326 8.11 9.86 8.69
N LEU A 327 7.70 9.26 9.82
CA LEU A 327 8.30 8.01 10.29
C LEU A 327 8.09 6.86 9.31
N THR A 328 6.95 6.84 8.62
CA THR A 328 6.62 5.83 7.60
C THR A 328 7.52 5.97 6.36
N CYS A 329 7.69 7.19 5.85
CA CYS A 329 8.61 7.46 4.74
C CYS A 329 10.04 7.01 5.08
N VAL A 330 10.53 7.35 6.27
CA VAL A 330 11.90 6.96 6.68
C VAL A 330 12.01 5.46 6.92
N ASN A 331 11.00 4.79 7.48
CA ASN A 331 10.96 3.33 7.55
C ASN A 331 11.07 2.67 6.17
N ALA A 332 10.34 3.20 5.18
CA ALA A 332 10.41 2.69 3.80
C ALA A 332 11.81 2.90 3.20
N ALA A 333 12.39 4.10 3.37
CA ALA A 333 13.74 4.40 2.91
C ALA A 333 14.77 3.44 3.53
N GLU A 334 14.74 3.24 4.85
CA GLU A 334 15.61 2.29 5.58
C GLU A 334 15.43 0.84 5.09
N LEU A 335 14.21 0.47 4.73
CA LEU A 335 13.90 -0.88 4.26
C LEU A 335 14.40 -1.12 2.84
N TYR A 336 14.24 -0.14 1.95
CA TYR A 336 14.39 -0.35 0.51
C TYR A 336 15.69 0.19 -0.08
N LEU A 337 16.22 1.32 0.39
CA LEU A 337 17.48 1.87 -0.14
C LEU A 337 18.65 0.88 -0.09
N PRO A 338 18.83 0.08 0.98
CA PRO A 338 19.93 -0.88 1.05
C PRO A 338 19.84 -2.04 0.05
N ASN A 339 18.69 -2.29 -0.56
CA ASN A 339 18.45 -3.50 -1.36
C ASN A 339 19.21 -3.52 -2.69
N ILE A 340 19.62 -2.35 -3.19
CA ILE A 340 20.43 -2.22 -4.40
C ILE A 340 21.81 -1.70 -4.00
N GLU A 341 22.81 -2.57 -4.05
CA GLU A 341 24.19 -2.18 -3.81
C GLU A 341 24.70 -1.26 -4.92
N VAL A 342 25.36 -0.15 -4.53
CA VAL A 342 26.05 0.78 -5.44
C VAL A 342 26.98 0.03 -6.41
N LYS A 343 27.68 -0.98 -5.91
CA LYS A 343 28.59 -1.80 -6.69
C LYS A 343 27.89 -2.56 -7.82
N VAL A 344 26.67 -3.06 -7.60
CA VAL A 344 25.90 -3.78 -8.63
C VAL A 344 25.61 -2.86 -9.81
N VAL A 345 25.15 -1.64 -9.55
CA VAL A 345 24.89 -0.64 -10.61
C VAL A 345 26.19 -0.24 -11.32
N GLN A 346 27.29 -0.04 -10.58
CA GLN A 346 28.60 0.24 -11.16
C GLN A 346 29.07 -0.89 -12.09
N ASP A 347 28.99 -2.14 -11.64
CA ASP A 347 29.42 -3.31 -12.42
C ASP A 347 28.58 -3.46 -13.70
N ILE A 348 27.27 -3.20 -13.64
CA ILE A 348 26.37 -3.20 -14.81
C ILE A 348 26.80 -2.11 -15.80
N LEU A 349 26.99 -0.87 -15.34
CA LEU A 349 27.37 0.25 -16.21
C LEU A 349 28.75 0.07 -16.85
N GLN A 350 29.65 -0.71 -16.24
CA GLN A 350 30.97 -1.04 -16.79
C GLN A 350 30.98 -2.26 -17.71
N HIS A 351 29.85 -2.96 -17.87
CA HIS A 351 29.79 -4.16 -18.69
C HIS A 351 30.03 -3.84 -20.19
N PRO A 352 30.82 -4.65 -20.95
CA PRO A 352 31.16 -4.37 -22.35
C PRO A 352 29.97 -4.05 -23.26
N VAL A 353 28.88 -4.81 -23.15
CA VAL A 353 27.65 -4.60 -23.95
C VAL A 353 27.00 -3.24 -23.64
N ILE A 354 27.07 -2.77 -22.39
CA ILE A 354 26.60 -1.43 -22.02
C ILE A 354 27.61 -0.38 -22.50
N GLN A 355 28.91 -0.67 -22.44
CA GLN A 355 29.97 0.27 -22.85
C GLN A 355 29.97 0.61 -24.36
N GLU A 356 29.34 -0.22 -25.18
CA GLU A 356 29.13 0.05 -26.62
C GLU A 356 28.03 1.09 -26.89
N LEU A 357 27.17 1.38 -25.90
CA LEU A 357 26.09 2.36 -26.00
C LEU A 357 26.61 3.80 -25.83
N ASP A 358 25.80 4.79 -26.18
CA ASP A 358 26.04 6.20 -25.97
C ASP A 358 26.35 6.47 -24.48
N PRO A 359 27.47 7.17 -24.17
CA PRO A 359 27.84 7.41 -22.78
C PRO A 359 26.88 8.34 -22.02
N TYR A 360 26.11 9.16 -22.72
CA TYR A 360 25.26 10.21 -22.14
C TYR A 360 23.77 9.85 -22.07
N GLY A 361 23.36 8.81 -22.82
CA GLY A 361 21.99 8.32 -22.93
C GLY A 361 21.13 9.17 -23.87
N GLU A 362 21.73 9.83 -24.86
CA GLU A 362 21.05 10.77 -25.77
C GLU A 362 20.53 10.11 -27.06
N GLU A 363 21.07 8.96 -27.46
CA GLU A 363 20.76 8.30 -28.74
C GLU A 363 19.63 7.26 -28.67
N ASN A 364 18.95 7.11 -27.51
CA ASN A 364 17.90 6.10 -27.28
C ASN A 364 18.33 4.67 -27.72
N ASP A 365 19.57 4.29 -27.38
CA ASP A 365 20.19 3.04 -27.80
C ASP A 365 20.19 1.94 -26.71
N GLY A 366 19.24 2.05 -25.78
CA GLY A 366 19.01 1.10 -24.69
C GLY A 366 18.41 -0.24 -25.13
N PHE A 367 17.96 -1.03 -24.15
CA PHE A 367 17.39 -2.35 -24.40
C PHE A 367 15.89 -2.41 -24.13
N TRP A 368 15.18 -3.18 -24.96
CA TRP A 368 13.78 -3.54 -24.75
C TRP A 368 13.67 -5.01 -24.35
N ASP A 369 12.94 -5.29 -23.27
CA ASP A 369 12.73 -6.66 -22.78
C ASP A 369 11.45 -7.33 -23.29
N GLY A 370 10.65 -6.61 -24.07
CA GLY A 370 9.30 -7.00 -24.47
C GLY A 370 8.21 -6.15 -23.81
N SER A 371 8.53 -5.45 -22.71
CA SER A 371 7.58 -4.63 -21.95
C SER A 371 8.16 -3.30 -21.43
N LYS A 372 9.46 -3.22 -21.16
CA LYS A 372 10.11 -2.05 -20.56
C LYS A 372 11.36 -1.71 -21.31
N TYR A 373 11.61 -0.41 -21.42
CA TYR A 373 12.81 0.12 -22.04
C TYR A 373 13.82 0.46 -20.95
N TYR A 374 15.07 0.06 -21.17
CA TYR A 374 16.18 0.25 -20.25
C TYR A 374 17.22 1.15 -20.91
N GLY A 375 17.30 2.39 -20.45
CA GLY A 375 18.33 3.34 -20.88
C GLY A 375 19.45 3.47 -19.86
N PHE A 376 20.55 4.07 -20.32
CA PHE A 376 21.80 4.14 -19.56
C PHE A 376 22.46 5.50 -19.74
N ARG A 377 22.95 6.05 -18.64
CA ARG A 377 23.98 7.09 -18.64
C ARG A 377 25.21 6.53 -17.95
N ARG A 378 26.27 6.27 -18.71
CA ARG A 378 27.42 5.48 -18.23
C ARG A 378 28.44 6.31 -17.49
N GLN A 379 28.52 7.60 -17.80
CA GLN A 379 29.47 8.51 -17.20
C GLN A 379 28.76 9.72 -16.63
N ALA A 380 29.20 10.12 -15.44
CA ALA A 380 28.80 11.41 -14.93
C ALA A 380 29.42 12.52 -15.80
N TYR A 381 28.68 13.58 -16.06
CA TYR A 381 29.17 14.74 -16.78
C TYR A 381 28.58 16.02 -16.22
N THR A 382 29.25 17.13 -16.48
CA THR A 382 28.76 18.46 -16.14
C THR A 382 28.41 19.17 -17.44
N ASP A 383 27.21 19.74 -17.52
CA ASP A 383 26.81 20.52 -18.68
C ASP A 383 27.44 21.93 -18.69
N GLU A 384 27.10 22.72 -19.72
CA GLU A 384 27.61 24.08 -19.88
C GLU A 384 27.16 25.04 -18.77
N ASP A 385 26.05 24.73 -18.09
CA ASP A 385 25.47 25.51 -17.01
C ASP A 385 26.01 25.11 -15.62
N GLY A 386 26.87 24.08 -15.56
CA GLY A 386 27.49 23.59 -14.33
C GLY A 386 26.66 22.54 -13.59
N TYR A 387 25.56 22.04 -14.18
CA TYR A 387 24.77 20.97 -13.60
C TYR A 387 25.46 19.62 -13.78
N CYS A 388 25.65 18.91 -12.67
CA CYS A 388 26.22 17.58 -12.66
C CYS A 388 25.13 16.52 -12.90
N PHE A 389 25.31 15.72 -13.93
CA PHE A 389 24.49 14.56 -14.24
C PHE A 389 25.23 13.31 -13.80
N ALA A 390 24.75 12.63 -12.77
CA ALA A 390 25.33 11.36 -12.33
C ALA A 390 25.07 10.23 -13.34
N ALA A 391 25.95 9.22 -13.31
CA ALA A 391 25.73 7.97 -14.03
C ALA A 391 24.47 7.27 -13.50
N ARG A 392 23.69 6.65 -14.39
CA ARG A 392 22.38 6.08 -14.02
C ARG A 392 21.95 4.95 -14.94
N ILE A 393 21.00 4.18 -14.44
CA ILE A 393 20.12 3.30 -15.22
C ILE A 393 18.72 3.92 -15.17
N ASP A 394 18.02 3.94 -16.29
CA ASP A 394 16.61 4.33 -16.35
C ASP A 394 15.75 3.20 -16.90
N ILE A 395 14.59 3.00 -16.27
CA ILE A 395 13.59 2.02 -16.66
C ILE A 395 12.32 2.77 -17.00
N GLU A 396 11.93 2.75 -18.27
CA GLU A 396 10.68 3.30 -18.77
C GLU A 396 9.59 2.23 -18.77
N THR A 397 8.46 2.55 -18.16
CA THR A 397 7.27 1.70 -18.10
C THR A 397 6.34 1.94 -19.30
N PRO A 398 5.45 1.00 -19.65
CA PRO A 398 4.56 1.14 -20.83
C PRO A 398 3.67 2.38 -20.82
N ASP A 399 3.27 2.83 -19.63
CA ASP A 399 2.47 4.04 -19.40
C ASP A 399 3.31 5.33 -19.53
N GLY A 400 4.63 5.22 -19.72
CA GLY A 400 5.54 6.34 -19.92
C GLY A 400 6.11 6.93 -18.63
N ALA A 401 6.04 6.21 -17.51
CA ALA A 401 6.73 6.58 -16.28
C ALA A 401 8.20 6.14 -16.34
N PHE A 402 9.05 6.81 -15.57
CA PHE A 402 10.47 6.46 -15.46
C PHE A 402 10.88 6.19 -14.03
N TYR A 403 11.67 5.13 -13.85
CA TYR A 403 12.40 4.81 -12.63
C TYR A 403 13.89 4.96 -12.90
N PHE A 404 14.54 5.88 -12.19
CA PHE A 404 15.96 6.16 -12.32
C PHE A 404 16.72 5.59 -11.13
N TYR A 405 17.89 5.02 -11.39
CA TYR A 405 18.80 4.47 -10.41
C TYR A 405 20.16 5.18 -10.58
N THR A 406 20.41 6.20 -9.77
CA THR A 406 21.57 7.10 -9.91
C THR A 406 22.70 6.77 -8.95
N LEU A 407 23.93 7.00 -9.42
CA LEU A 407 25.16 6.91 -8.65
C LEU A 407 25.65 8.31 -8.22
N ASP A 408 24.77 9.09 -7.62
CA ASP A 408 25.05 10.40 -7.00
C ASP A 408 25.36 10.29 -5.50
N ASN A 409 25.06 9.15 -4.88
CA ASN A 409 25.37 8.84 -3.48
C ASN A 409 26.35 7.66 -3.38
N ASN A 410 27.30 7.75 -2.46
CA ASN A 410 28.32 6.70 -2.26
C ASN A 410 27.85 5.54 -1.37
N SER A 411 26.80 5.76 -0.57
CA SER A 411 26.32 4.81 0.45
C SER A 411 25.18 3.93 -0.08
N TYR A 412 24.35 4.46 -0.98
CA TYR A 412 23.22 3.77 -1.58
C TYR A 412 22.99 4.26 -3.01
N VAL A 413 22.20 3.51 -3.78
CA VAL A 413 21.74 3.93 -5.10
C VAL A 413 20.51 4.81 -4.92
N SER A 414 20.63 6.10 -5.21
CA SER A 414 19.48 7.01 -5.16
C SER A 414 18.49 6.63 -6.24
N ARG A 415 17.20 6.71 -5.92
CA ARG A 415 16.15 6.30 -6.82
C ARG A 415 15.21 7.46 -7.06
N HIS A 416 14.83 7.65 -8.31
CA HIS A 416 13.91 8.70 -8.67
C HIS A 416 12.77 8.14 -9.50
N TYR A 417 11.58 8.66 -9.28
CA TYR A 417 10.40 8.38 -10.06
C TYR A 417 10.02 9.62 -10.87
N GLN A 418 9.58 9.43 -12.11
CA GLN A 418 8.98 10.48 -12.90
C GLN A 418 7.66 9.95 -13.48
N PRO A 419 6.52 10.57 -13.15
CA PRO A 419 5.24 10.10 -13.62
C PRO A 419 5.06 10.31 -15.14
N PRO A 420 4.13 9.55 -15.75
CA PRO A 420 3.77 9.71 -17.16
C PRO A 420 3.46 11.16 -17.51
N ASN A 421 3.93 11.62 -18.67
CA ASN A 421 3.67 12.96 -19.22
C ASN A 421 4.13 14.14 -18.33
N HIS A 422 4.95 13.87 -17.31
CA HIS A 422 5.57 14.90 -16.48
C HIS A 422 7.08 14.92 -16.69
N HIS A 423 7.69 16.10 -16.60
CA HIS A 423 9.13 16.28 -16.76
C HIS A 423 9.89 16.41 -15.44
N VAL A 424 9.18 16.42 -14.31
CA VAL A 424 9.75 16.58 -12.98
C VAL A 424 10.04 15.21 -12.38
N ARG A 425 11.29 15.01 -11.96
CA ARG A 425 11.69 13.81 -11.20
C ARG A 425 11.45 14.05 -9.71
N GLN A 426 10.96 13.02 -9.05
CA GLN A 426 10.71 12.96 -7.62
C GLN A 426 11.69 11.94 -7.02
N ASP A 427 12.38 12.29 -5.95
CA ASP A 427 13.25 11.34 -5.24
C ASP A 427 12.39 10.36 -4.45
N MET A 428 12.60 9.07 -4.70
CA MET A 428 11.80 7.99 -4.13
C MET A 428 12.00 7.83 -2.62
N SER A 429 13.12 8.32 -2.07
CA SER A 429 13.38 8.54 -0.63
C SER A 429 12.20 9.18 0.09
N PHE A 430 11.38 9.89 -0.67
CA PHE A 430 10.33 10.75 -0.18
C PHE A 430 8.95 10.36 -0.69
N LEU A 431 8.84 9.22 -1.37
CA LEU A 431 7.59 8.73 -1.93
C LEU A 431 7.07 7.52 -1.16
N ASP A 432 5.80 7.19 -1.38
CA ASP A 432 5.12 6.06 -0.74
C ASP A 432 5.79 4.69 -0.98
N ALA A 433 5.40 3.71 -0.15
CA ALA A 433 5.91 2.35 -0.22
C ALA A 433 5.60 1.63 -1.55
N LYS A 434 4.55 2.03 -2.29
CA LYS A 434 4.18 1.37 -3.55
C LYS A 434 5.22 1.64 -4.62
N ARG A 435 5.67 2.89 -4.73
CA ARG A 435 6.74 3.28 -5.66
C ARG A 435 8.03 2.55 -5.32
N TRP A 436 8.35 2.39 -4.03
CA TRP A 436 9.49 1.57 -3.60
C TRP A 436 9.41 0.13 -4.08
N GLU A 437 8.28 -0.52 -3.88
CA GLU A 437 8.07 -1.92 -4.27
C GLU A 437 8.09 -2.10 -5.79
N ALA A 438 7.47 -1.18 -6.52
CA ALA A 438 7.54 -1.15 -7.97
C ALA A 438 9.00 -1.02 -8.43
N SER A 439 9.77 -0.11 -7.84
CA SER A 439 11.20 0.03 -8.12
C SER A 439 12.00 -1.24 -7.85
N GLU A 440 11.78 -1.91 -6.71
CA GLU A 440 12.43 -3.20 -6.40
C GLU A 440 12.12 -4.25 -7.47
N ARG A 441 10.83 -4.42 -7.81
CA ARG A 441 10.38 -5.37 -8.83
C ARG A 441 10.99 -5.07 -10.18
N TYR A 442 11.01 -3.81 -10.59
CA TYR A 442 11.56 -3.39 -11.88
C TYR A 442 13.07 -3.60 -11.94
N PHE A 443 13.79 -3.29 -10.87
CA PHE A 443 15.23 -3.50 -10.83
C PHE A 443 15.60 -4.99 -10.78
N ASP A 444 14.87 -5.82 -10.04
CA ASP A 444 15.07 -7.28 -10.02
C ASP A 444 14.85 -7.90 -11.40
N ARG A 445 13.75 -7.53 -12.06
CA ARG A 445 13.46 -7.97 -13.43
C ARG A 445 14.56 -7.53 -14.41
N PHE A 446 15.01 -6.28 -14.28
CA PHE A 446 16.10 -5.74 -15.08
C PHE A 446 17.40 -6.52 -14.87
N LYS A 447 17.78 -6.83 -13.61
CA LYS A 447 18.96 -7.66 -13.30
C LYS A 447 18.88 -9.02 -13.99
N ASP A 448 17.73 -9.69 -13.92
CA ASP A 448 17.53 -10.99 -14.57
C ASP A 448 17.63 -10.90 -16.09
N PHE A 449 17.03 -9.88 -16.68
CA PHE A 449 17.10 -9.62 -18.12
C PHE A 449 18.54 -9.37 -18.58
N ILE A 450 19.25 -8.47 -17.91
CA ILE A 450 20.63 -8.13 -18.23
C ILE A 450 21.55 -9.31 -18.00
N ALA A 451 21.39 -10.07 -16.92
CA ALA A 451 22.18 -11.29 -16.70
C ALA A 451 22.00 -12.30 -17.85
N ARG A 452 20.77 -12.47 -18.36
CA ARG A 452 20.49 -13.32 -19.53
C ARG A 452 21.14 -12.75 -20.80
N LYS A 453 20.95 -11.47 -21.10
CA LYS A 453 21.56 -10.81 -22.26
C LYS A 453 23.09 -10.94 -22.25
N ILE A 454 23.71 -10.68 -21.10
CA ILE A 454 25.14 -10.81 -20.88
C ILE A 454 25.61 -12.28 -21.01
N SER A 455 24.83 -13.25 -20.51
CA SER A 455 25.19 -14.68 -20.59
C SER A 455 25.11 -15.24 -22.01
N VAL A 456 24.20 -14.73 -22.85
CA VAL A 456 24.03 -15.17 -24.23
C VAL A 456 25.23 -14.74 -25.09
N ASP A 457 25.77 -13.54 -24.88
CA ASP A 457 26.96 -13.06 -25.61
C ASP A 457 28.29 -13.68 -25.14
N GLY A 458 28.34 -14.25 -23.93
CA GLY A 458 29.49 -15.04 -23.48
C GLY A 458 29.67 -16.40 -24.20
N SER A 459 28.67 -16.84 -24.96
CA SER A 459 28.67 -18.16 -25.63
C SER A 459 28.93 -18.12 -27.14
N SER A 460 29.04 -16.93 -27.74
CA SER A 460 29.28 -16.77 -29.19
C SER A 460 30.77 -16.69 -29.56
N VAL A 461 31.70 -16.55 -28.60
CA VAL A 461 33.15 -16.54 -28.88
C VAL A 461 33.81 -17.88 -28.51
N ARG A 462 33.44 -18.94 -29.24
CA ARG A 462 34.28 -20.16 -29.43
C ARG A 462 33.69 -21.03 -30.53
N LYS A 463 33.74 -20.55 -31.78
CA LYS A 463 33.77 -21.39 -32.99
C LYS A 463 34.12 -20.54 -34.22
N SER A 464 35.43 -20.40 -34.46
CA SER A 464 36.08 -20.68 -35.75
C SER A 464 37.59 -20.57 -35.57
#